data_AF-A0A401Q7R7-F1
#
_entry.id   AF-A0A401Q7R7-F1
#
_cell.length_a   1.000
_cell.length_b   1.000
_cell.length_c   1.000
_cell.angle_alpha   90.00
_cell.angle_beta   90.00
_cell.angle_gamma   90.00
#
_symmetry.space_group_name_H-M   'P 1'
#
loop_
_entity.id
_entity.type
_entity.pdbx_description
1 polymer ?
#
loop_
_entity_poly.entity_id
_entity_poly.type
_entity_poly.pdbx_seq_one_letter_code
_entity_poly.pdbx_strand_id
1 'polypeptide(L)'
;MIPIPQYPLYSAAIADLDAVQVNYYLDEENFWALNIEELRRALTEARTHCNPKVLCAINPGNPTGQVQTKQVIEDVIRFAFEEGLFLLADE
;
A
#
# COMPACT_ATOMS: atom_id res chain seq x y z
N MET A 1 3.44 -3.68 3.12
CA MET A 1 3.25 -3.09 1.79
C MET A 1 3.05 -1.60 1.97
N ILE A 2 3.85 -0.77 1.30
CA ILE A 2 3.82 0.70 1.40
C ILE A 2 3.79 1.33 0.00
N PRO A 3 3.16 2.52 -0.18
CA PRO A 3 3.07 3.16 -1.48
C PRO A 3 4.43 3.65 -1.97
N ILE A 4 4.57 3.82 -3.28
CA ILE A 4 5.62 4.61 -3.90
C ILE A 4 4.94 5.59 -4.87
N PRO A 5 5.20 6.90 -4.76
CA PRO A 5 5.98 7.59 -3.72
C PRO A 5 5.28 7.56 -2.33
N GLN A 6 6.04 7.82 -1.26
CA GLN A 6 5.53 7.83 0.14
C GLN A 6 6.25 8.80 1.06
N TYR A 7 5.59 9.15 2.16
CA TYR A 7 6.18 9.85 3.31
C TYR A 7 7.23 8.96 4.02
N PRO A 8 8.52 9.34 4.08
CA PRO A 8 9.64 8.44 4.43
C PRO A 8 9.58 7.71 5.79
N LEU A 9 8.67 8.08 6.68
CA LEU A 9 8.49 7.46 7.99
C LEU A 9 8.31 5.94 7.90
N TYR A 10 7.54 5.43 6.94
CA TYR A 10 7.27 4.00 6.87
C TYR A 10 8.51 3.20 6.49
N SER A 11 9.25 3.64 5.48
CA SER A 11 10.52 2.99 5.11
C SER A 11 11.52 2.99 6.26
N ALA A 12 11.60 4.08 7.03
CA ALA A 12 12.49 4.15 8.20
C ALA A 12 12.05 3.18 9.30
N ALA A 13 10.77 3.19 9.67
CA ALA A 13 10.23 2.29 10.70
C ALA A 13 10.35 0.80 10.30
N ILE A 14 10.17 0.47 9.03
CA ILE A 14 10.36 -0.90 8.53
C ILE A 14 11.81 -1.36 8.70
N ALA A 15 12.77 -0.48 8.37
CA ALA A 15 14.19 -0.77 8.54
C ALA A 15 14.57 -0.94 10.03
N ASP A 16 14.09 -0.06 10.90
CA ASP A 16 14.34 -0.13 12.36
C ASP A 16 13.78 -1.40 13.01
N LEU A 17 12.75 -1.99 12.41
CA LEU A 17 12.10 -3.22 12.87
C LEU A 17 12.65 -4.49 12.20
N ASP A 18 13.70 -4.39 11.38
CA ASP A 18 14.24 -5.47 10.55
C ASP A 18 13.15 -6.19 9.71
N ALA A 19 12.12 -5.44 9.30
CA ALA A 19 11.00 -5.97 8.52
C ALA A 19 11.29 -5.88 7.02
N VAL A 20 10.58 -6.70 6.23
CA VAL A 20 10.72 -6.69 4.77
C VAL A 20 9.82 -5.61 4.17
N GLN A 21 10.43 -4.60 3.54
CA GLN A 21 9.70 -3.59 2.77
C GLN A 21 9.14 -4.22 1.48
N VAL A 22 7.86 -3.99 1.23
CA VAL A 22 7.19 -4.38 -0.01
C VAL A 22 6.57 -3.12 -0.60
N ASN A 23 6.98 -2.76 -1.81
CA ASN A 23 6.52 -1.57 -2.50
C ASN A 23 5.32 -1.91 -3.39
N TYR A 24 4.34 -1.01 -3.42
CA TYR A 24 3.36 -0.96 -4.50
C TYR A 24 3.36 0.45 -5.09
N TYR A 25 3.15 0.56 -6.41
CA TYR A 25 3.23 1.84 -7.10
C TYR A 25 1.86 2.49 -7.23
N LEU A 26 1.77 3.78 -6.92
CA LEU A 26 0.57 4.56 -7.18
C LEU A 26 0.48 4.88 -8.68
N ASP A 27 -0.74 4.94 -9.19
CA ASP A 27 -0.98 5.17 -10.62
C ASP A 27 -0.91 6.67 -10.94
N GLU A 28 0.27 7.14 -11.36
CA GLU A 28 0.52 8.55 -11.68
C GLU A 28 -0.42 9.07 -12.80
N GLU A 29 -0.71 8.25 -13.80
CA GLU A 29 -1.58 8.61 -14.92
C GLU A 29 -3.05 8.76 -14.49
N ASN A 30 -3.43 8.06 -13.42
CA ASN A 30 -4.76 8.10 -12.82
C ASN A 30 -4.76 8.84 -11.47
N PHE A 31 -4.15 10.01 -11.40
CA PHE A 31 -4.18 10.91 -10.24
C PHE A 31 -3.68 10.28 -8.94
N TRP A 32 -2.66 9.42 -9.03
CA TRP A 32 -2.08 8.69 -7.90
C TRP A 32 -3.08 7.77 -7.16
N ALA A 33 -4.07 7.27 -7.89
CA ALA A 33 -5.04 6.31 -7.36
C ALA A 33 -4.37 5.00 -6.95
N LEU A 34 -4.95 4.33 -5.95
CA LEU A 34 -4.62 2.95 -5.64
C LEU A 34 -5.17 2.03 -6.72
N ASN A 35 -4.37 1.04 -7.12
CA ASN A 35 -4.72 0.08 -8.16
C ASN A 35 -4.63 -1.34 -7.61
N ILE A 36 -5.75 -2.07 -7.65
CA ILE A 36 -5.84 -3.44 -7.09
C ILE A 36 -4.94 -4.42 -7.84
N GLU A 37 -4.77 -4.28 -9.16
CA GLU A 37 -3.88 -5.15 -9.93
C GLU A 37 -2.42 -4.95 -9.54
N GLU A 38 -2.01 -3.70 -9.28
CA GLU A 38 -0.67 -3.40 -8.77
C GLU A 38 -0.47 -3.95 -7.36
N LEU A 39 -1.45 -3.79 -6.46
CA LEU A 39 -1.40 -4.40 -5.13
C LEU A 39 -1.26 -5.92 -5.19
N ARG A 40 -2.02 -6.58 -6.09
CA ARG A 40 -1.97 -8.02 -6.28
C ARG A 40 -0.62 -8.48 -6.85
N ARG A 41 -0.05 -7.73 -7.81
CA ARG A 41 1.29 -7.97 -8.35
C ARG A 41 2.34 -7.89 -7.24
N ALA A 42 2.38 -6.78 -6.50
CA ALA A 42 3.33 -6.56 -5.41
C ALA A 42 3.23 -7.63 -4.31
N LEU A 43 2.00 -8.01 -3.93
CA LEU A 43 1.76 -9.06 -2.95
C LEU A 43 2.28 -10.42 -3.43
N THR A 44 1.99 -10.78 -4.69
CA THR A 44 2.37 -12.07 -5.27
C THR A 44 3.89 -12.21 -5.38
N GLU A 45 4.56 -11.16 -5.84
CA GLU A 45 6.03 -11.09 -5.88
C GLU A 45 6.62 -11.24 -4.48
N ALA A 46 6.12 -10.46 -3.51
CA ALA A 46 6.62 -10.47 -2.14
C ALA A 46 6.48 -11.83 -1.43
N ARG A 47 5.43 -12.60 -1.75
CA ARG A 47 5.23 -13.96 -1.23
C ARG A 47 6.36 -14.94 -1.58
N THR A 48 7.18 -14.63 -2.59
CA THR A 48 8.33 -15.47 -2.95
C THR A 48 9.49 -15.36 -1.96
N HIS A 49 9.57 -14.28 -1.18
CA HIS A 49 10.71 -13.99 -0.31
C HIS A 49 10.33 -13.45 1.08
N CYS A 50 9.05 -13.23 1.37
CA CYS A 50 8.56 -12.88 2.70
C CYS A 50 7.09 -13.31 2.89
N ASN A 51 6.53 -13.04 4.06
CA ASN A 51 5.12 -13.29 4.38
C ASN A 51 4.42 -11.94 4.62
N PRO A 52 3.84 -11.30 3.59
CA PRO A 52 3.17 -10.02 3.75
C PRO A 52 2.02 -10.10 4.74
N LYS A 53 2.01 -9.21 5.74
CA LYS A 53 0.97 -9.14 6.78
C LYS A 53 0.25 -7.81 6.86
N VAL A 54 0.80 -6.78 6.24
CA VAL A 54 0.41 -5.40 6.46
C VAL A 54 0.32 -4.67 5.13
N LEU A 55 -0.77 -3.95 4.91
CA LEU A 55 -0.95 -2.98 3.84
C LEU A 55 -1.14 -1.59 4.47
N CYS A 56 -0.26 -0.66 4.15
CA CYS A 56 -0.42 0.74 4.53
C CYS A 56 -1.05 1.51 3.38
N ALA A 57 -2.07 2.32 3.65
CA ALA A 57 -2.68 3.25 2.70
C ALA A 57 -2.68 4.66 3.32
N ILE A 58 -2.25 5.67 2.55
CA ILE A 58 -2.16 7.07 2.99
C ILE A 58 -3.20 7.88 2.22
N ASN A 59 -4.16 8.49 2.92
CA ASN A 59 -5.26 9.24 2.32
C ASN A 59 -5.80 10.33 3.28
N PRO A 60 -5.60 11.64 3.00
CA PRO A 60 -5.01 12.20 1.78
C PRO A 60 -3.53 11.85 1.62
N GLY A 61 -3.09 11.60 0.38
CA GLY A 61 -1.75 11.10 0.15
C GLY A 61 -0.66 12.15 0.39
N ASN A 62 0.50 11.68 0.87
CA ASN A 62 1.71 12.47 1.06
C ASN A 62 2.89 11.70 0.44
N PRO A 63 3.62 12.24 -0.55
CA PRO A 63 3.63 13.64 -1.02
C PRO A 63 2.65 13.97 -2.16
N THR A 64 1.82 13.01 -2.58
CA THR A 64 1.06 13.08 -3.84
C THR A 64 -0.22 13.91 -3.79
N GLY A 65 -0.75 14.22 -2.60
CA GLY A 65 -1.88 15.12 -2.40
C GLY A 65 -3.24 14.63 -2.91
N GLN A 66 -3.33 13.39 -3.38
CA GLN A 66 -4.57 12.79 -3.88
C GLN A 66 -5.51 12.42 -2.73
N VAL A 67 -6.80 12.41 -3.06
CA VAL A 67 -7.86 11.86 -2.20
C VAL A 67 -8.50 10.70 -2.94
N GLN A 68 -8.45 9.52 -2.34
CA GLN A 68 -9.01 8.30 -2.91
C GLN A 68 -10.53 8.39 -2.96
N THR A 69 -11.11 7.85 -4.03
CA THR A 69 -12.57 7.74 -4.13
C THR A 69 -13.08 6.66 -3.20
N LYS A 70 -14.35 6.77 -2.77
CA LYS A 70 -15.01 5.74 -1.95
C LYS A 70 -14.90 4.34 -2.57
N GLN A 71 -15.07 4.23 -3.88
CA GLN A 71 -14.98 2.94 -4.58
C GLN A 71 -13.58 2.32 -4.42
N VAL A 72 -12.52 3.11 -4.64
CA VAL A 72 -11.15 2.64 -4.47
C VAL A 72 -10.88 2.18 -3.04
N ILE A 73 -11.39 2.91 -2.05
CA ILE A 73 -11.26 2.54 -0.63
C ILE A 73 -11.97 1.20 -0.36
N GLU A 74 -13.20 1.01 -0.85
CA GLU A 74 -13.94 -0.24 -0.70
C GLU A 74 -13.21 -1.43 -1.35
N ASP A 75 -12.63 -1.22 -2.53
CA ASP A 75 -11.87 -2.25 -3.25
C ASP A 75 -10.59 -2.64 -2.49
N VAL A 76 -9.88 -1.67 -1.91
CA VAL A 76 -8.69 -1.91 -1.07
C VAL A 76 -9.04 -2.67 0.21
N ILE A 77 -10.15 -2.31 0.88
CA ILE A 77 -10.63 -3.02 2.06
C ILE A 77 -10.97 -4.48 1.72
N ARG A 78 -11.66 -4.70 0.59
CA ARG A 78 -11.99 -6.06 0.11
C ARG A 78 -10.74 -6.86 -0.19
N PHE A 79 -9.78 -6.28 -0.90
CA PHE A 79 -8.48 -6.90 -1.17
C PHE A 79 -7.75 -7.28 0.11
N ALA A 80 -7.67 -6.36 1.08
CA ALA A 80 -7.02 -6.63 2.37
C ALA A 80 -7.71 -7.77 3.14
N PHE A 81 -9.05 -7.82 3.11
CA PHE A 81 -9.82 -8.90 3.73
C PHE A 81 -9.56 -10.25 3.06
N GLU A 82 -9.63 -10.32 1.74
CA GLU A 82 -9.40 -11.56 0.97
C GLU A 82 -7.99 -12.11 1.18
N GLU A 83 -6.99 -11.24 1.26
CA GLU A 83 -5.58 -11.62 1.39
C GLU A 83 -5.11 -11.73 2.85
N GLY A 84 -5.99 -11.48 3.82
CA GLY A 84 -5.69 -11.54 5.25
C GLY A 84 -4.63 -10.53 5.71
N LEU A 85 -4.67 -9.32 5.15
CA LEU A 85 -3.75 -8.23 5.45
C LEU A 85 -4.33 -7.31 6.53
N PHE A 86 -3.49 -6.92 7.49
CA PHE A 86 -3.80 -5.83 8.40
C PHE A 86 -3.69 -4.50 7.64
N LEU A 87 -4.78 -3.74 7.61
CA LEU A 87 -4.82 -2.44 6.95
C LEU A 87 -4.42 -1.33 7.94
N LEU A 88 -3.32 -0.64 7.68
CA LEU A 88 -2.99 0.65 8.30
C LEU A 88 -3.50 1.76 7.40
N ALA A 89 -4.50 2.52 7.87
CA ALA A 89 -4.96 3.74 7.23
C ALA A 89 -4.34 4.95 7.93
N ASP A 90 -3.60 5.76 7.18
CA ASP A 90 -3.04 7.06 7.62
C ASP A 90 -3.90 8.17 7.01
N GLU A 91 -4.62 8.90 7.87
CA GLU A 91 -5.71 9.84 7.54
C GLU A 91 -5.45 11.27 8.04
#